data_AF-A0A6N7G189-F1
#
_entry.id   AF-A0A6N7G189-F1
#
_cell.length_a   1.000
_cell.length_b   1.000
_cell.length_c   1.000
_cell.angle_alpha   90.00
_cell.angle_beta   90.00
_cell.angle_gamma   90.00
#
_symmetry.space_group_name_H-M   'P 1'
#
loop_
_entity.id
_entity.type
_entity.pdbx_description
1 polymer ?
#
loop_
_entity_poly.entity_id
_entity_poly.type
_entity_poly.pdbx_seq_one_letter_code
_entity_poly.pdbx_strand_id
1 'polypeptide(L)'
;MRRRPLLLLALPLLLLLGACAEEAPLDTLEPQGPASRTIDELSDPVFIVAGVVFLFVELGCVFLALKFRRRHDDDELPEQVHGNFRLEIAWTLIPAALLAVISFFTVVTLLELSDTEASVREANDLG
;
A
#
# COMPACT_ATOMS: atom_id res chain seq x y z
N MET A 1 21.95 -12.03 35.22
CA MET A 1 21.63 -11.18 34.04
C MET A 1 21.36 -12.06 32.81
N ARG A 2 20.13 -12.56 32.57
CA ARG A 2 19.80 -13.39 31.38
C ARG A 2 18.31 -13.35 30.94
N ARG A 3 17.50 -12.39 31.41
CA ARG A 3 16.06 -12.29 31.06
C ARG A 3 15.72 -11.35 29.89
N ARG A 4 16.71 -10.61 29.38
CA ARG A 4 16.57 -9.66 28.26
C ARG A 4 16.20 -10.30 26.90
N PRO A 5 16.69 -11.49 26.50
CA PRO A 5 16.30 -12.07 25.20
C PRO A 5 14.85 -12.58 25.20
N LEU A 6 14.33 -13.00 26.37
CA LEU A 6 12.94 -13.46 26.50
C LEU A 6 11.96 -12.28 26.41
N LEU A 7 12.31 -11.12 26.97
CA LEU A 7 11.55 -9.87 26.85
C LEU A 7 11.56 -9.31 25.40
N LEU A 8 12.66 -9.49 24.66
CA LEU A 8 12.78 -9.04 23.27
C LEU A 8 11.93 -9.86 22.29
N LEU A 9 11.63 -11.12 22.60
CA LEU A 9 10.72 -11.97 21.81
C LEU A 9 9.28 -11.92 22.31
N ALA A 10 9.07 -11.74 23.62
CA ALA A 10 7.75 -11.70 24.20
C ALA A 10 6.95 -10.45 23.78
N LEU A 11 7.61 -9.29 23.66
CA LEU A 11 6.93 -8.05 23.26
C LEU A 11 6.31 -8.08 21.85
N PRO A 12 7.05 -8.44 20.78
CA PRO A 12 6.46 -8.55 19.45
C PRO A 12 5.42 -9.66 19.38
N LEU A 13 5.62 -10.77 20.09
CA LEU A 13 4.63 -11.84 20.19
C LEU A 13 3.34 -11.35 20.87
N LEU A 14 3.43 -10.61 21.98
CA LEU A 14 2.26 -10.04 22.65
C LEU A 14 1.53 -9.01 21.77
N LEU A 15 2.27 -8.19 21.01
CA LEU A 15 1.73 -7.25 20.03
C LEU A 15 1.02 -7.97 18.87
N LEU A 16 1.59 -9.06 18.36
CA LEU A 16 0.99 -9.91 17.33
C LEU A 16 -0.32 -10.56 17.84
N LEU A 17 -0.34 -11.06 19.08
CA LEU A 17 -1.55 -11.64 19.68
C LEU A 17 -2.63 -10.59 20.00
N GLY A 18 -2.25 -9.36 20.33
CA GLY A 18 -3.19 -8.27 20.61
C GLY A 18 -3.73 -7.54 19.37
N ALA A 19 -3.19 -7.83 18.19
CA ALA A 19 -3.59 -7.17 16.93
C ALA A 19 -4.86 -7.76 16.31
N CYS A 20 -5.30 -8.95 16.73
CA CYS A 20 -6.57 -9.53 16.29
C CYS A 20 -7.71 -9.08 17.21
N ALA A 21 -8.53 -8.14 16.73
CA ALA A 21 -9.82 -7.81 17.32
C ALA A 21 -10.89 -7.99 16.23
N GLU A 22 -11.61 -9.12 16.27
CA GLU A 22 -12.56 -9.52 15.22
C GLU A 22 -13.87 -8.72 15.24
N GLU A 23 -14.29 -8.16 16.38
CA GLU A 23 -15.54 -7.40 16.51
C GLU A 23 -15.30 -5.94 16.92
N ALA A 24 -14.46 -5.23 16.17
CA ALA A 24 -14.27 -3.80 16.37
C ALA A 24 -15.50 -3.04 15.84
N PRO A 25 -16.17 -2.19 16.65
CA PRO A 25 -17.31 -1.39 16.19
C PRO A 25 -16.93 -0.33 15.14
N LEU A 26 -15.63 -0.01 15.01
CA LEU A 26 -15.07 0.82 13.95
C LEU A 26 -14.04 -0.01 13.18
N ASP A 27 -14.50 -0.71 12.14
CA ASP A 27 -13.65 -1.37 11.16
C ASP A 27 -13.71 -0.59 9.83
N THR A 28 -12.54 -0.25 9.31
CA THR A 28 -12.39 0.43 8.01
C THR A 28 -12.69 -0.49 6.84
N LEU A 29 -12.61 -1.81 7.03
CA LEU A 29 -12.87 -2.83 6.00
C LEU A 29 -14.32 -3.37 6.04
N GLU A 30 -15.15 -2.87 6.95
CA GLU A 30 -16.57 -3.21 7.05
C GLU A 30 -17.41 -1.91 7.06
N PRO A 31 -17.68 -1.32 5.88
CA PRO A 31 -18.26 0.00 5.78
C PRO A 31 -19.72 0.09 6.26
N GLN A 32 -19.92 0.81 7.36
CA GLN A 32 -21.24 1.14 7.89
C GLN A 32 -21.70 2.53 7.42
N GLY A 33 -22.57 2.58 6.40
CA GLY A 33 -23.15 3.81 5.85
C GLY A 33 -22.96 3.98 4.34
N PRO A 34 -23.70 4.90 3.69
CA PRO A 34 -23.59 5.12 2.25
C PRO A 34 -22.25 5.76 1.85
N ALA A 35 -21.78 6.76 2.59
CA ALA A 35 -20.51 7.43 2.29
C ALA A 35 -19.29 6.51 2.46
N SER A 36 -19.26 5.69 3.52
CA SER A 36 -18.20 4.73 3.77
C SER A 36 -18.16 3.62 2.73
N ARG A 37 -19.32 3.15 2.23
CA ARG A 37 -19.39 2.18 1.13
C ARG A 37 -18.77 2.72 -0.16
N THR A 38 -19.05 3.98 -0.52
CA THR A 38 -18.45 4.59 -1.71
C THR A 38 -16.92 4.69 -1.60
N ILE A 39 -16.39 4.98 -0.41
CA ILE A 39 -14.94 5.00 -0.16
C ILE A 39 -14.35 3.59 -0.25
N ASP A 40 -15.03 2.60 0.30
CA ASP A 40 -14.62 1.19 0.30
C ASP A 40 -14.54 0.63 -1.13
N GLU A 41 -15.57 0.88 -1.95
CA GLU A 41 -15.62 0.48 -3.36
C GLU A 41 -14.47 1.08 -4.20
N LEU A 42 -13.99 2.27 -3.84
CA LEU A 42 -12.80 2.87 -4.46
C LEU A 42 -11.50 2.30 -3.88
N SER A 43 -11.48 1.97 -2.60
CA SER A 43 -10.29 1.49 -1.90
C SER A 43 -9.88 0.08 -2.35
N ASP A 44 -10.84 -0.82 -2.54
CA ASP A 44 -10.63 -2.19 -3.01
C ASP A 44 -9.74 -2.29 -4.26
N PRO A 45 -10.09 -1.66 -5.41
CA PRO A 45 -9.27 -1.73 -6.61
C PRO A 45 -7.90 -1.07 -6.42
N VAL A 46 -7.80 -0.01 -5.61
CA VAL A 46 -6.53 0.66 -5.30
C VAL A 46 -5.60 -0.28 -4.53
N PHE A 47 -6.11 -0.97 -3.50
CA PHE A 47 -5.34 -1.94 -2.72
C PHE A 47 -4.93 -3.16 -3.54
N ILE A 48 -5.79 -3.64 -4.44
CA ILE A 48 -5.43 -4.72 -5.38
C ILE A 48 -4.26 -4.29 -6.27
N VAL A 49 -4.35 -3.11 -6.89
CA VAL A 49 -3.27 -2.56 -7.74
C VAL A 49 -2.00 -2.37 -6.93
N ALA A 50 -2.09 -1.80 -5.73
CA ALA A 50 -0.96 -1.62 -4.83
C ALA A 50 -0.31 -2.95 -4.45
N GLY A 51 -1.10 -3.97 -4.12
CA GLY A 51 -0.62 -5.32 -3.81
C GLY A 51 0.10 -5.97 -5.00
N VAL A 52 -0.43 -5.83 -6.21
CA VAL A 52 0.22 -6.35 -7.43
C VAL A 52 1.56 -5.64 -7.67
N VAL A 53 1.61 -4.31 -7.57
CA VAL A 53 2.85 -3.54 -7.75
C VAL A 53 3.87 -3.91 -6.67
N PHE A 54 3.43 -4.01 -5.42
CA PHE A 54 4.28 -4.41 -4.30
C PHE A 54 4.91 -5.78 -4.53
N LEU A 55 4.09 -6.79 -4.86
CA LEU A 55 4.60 -8.14 -5.15
C LEU A 55 5.54 -8.15 -6.35
N PHE A 56 5.23 -7.42 -7.41
CA PHE A 56 6.10 -7.33 -8.59
C PHE A 56 7.48 -6.77 -8.25
N VAL A 57 7.53 -5.66 -7.50
CA VAL A 57 8.78 -5.03 -7.08
C VAL A 57 9.55 -5.93 -6.12
N GLU A 58 8.89 -6.44 -5.09
CA GLU A 58 9.52 -7.28 -4.06
C GLU A 58 10.08 -8.57 -4.66
N LEU A 59 9.31 -9.26 -5.51
CA LEU A 59 9.79 -10.46 -6.21
C LEU A 59 10.94 -10.13 -7.15
N GLY A 60 10.89 -8.99 -7.85
CA GLY A 60 11.99 -8.50 -8.68
C GLY A 60 13.27 -8.26 -7.86
N CYS A 61 13.15 -7.58 -6.73
CA CYS A 61 14.26 -7.33 -5.81
C CYS A 61 14.85 -8.63 -5.25
N VAL A 62 14.01 -9.54 -4.76
CA VAL A 62 14.44 -10.85 -4.26
C VAL A 62 15.10 -11.67 -5.37
N PHE A 63 14.51 -11.69 -6.57
CA PHE A 63 15.08 -12.37 -7.73
C PHE A 63 16.47 -11.83 -8.06
N LEU A 64 16.64 -10.51 -8.16
CA LEU A 64 17.94 -9.87 -8.44
C LEU A 64 18.95 -10.18 -7.34
N ALA A 65 18.54 -10.09 -6.07
CA ALA A 65 19.38 -10.38 -4.91
C ALA A 65 19.87 -11.83 -4.91
N LEU A 66 19.02 -12.80 -5.30
CA LEU A 66 19.39 -14.21 -5.39
C LEU A 66 20.24 -14.50 -6.65
N LYS A 67 19.88 -13.91 -7.78
CA LYS A 67 20.51 -14.14 -9.09
C LYS A 67 21.92 -13.58 -9.16
N PHE A 68 22.14 -12.38 -8.63
CA PHE A 68 23.44 -11.68 -8.64
C PHE A 68 24.19 -11.79 -7.32
N ARG A 69 23.82 -12.77 -6.47
CA ARG A 69 24.55 -13.05 -5.23
C ARG A 69 25.96 -13.55 -5.56
N ARG A 70 26.98 -12.80 -5.15
CA ARG A 70 28.40 -13.18 -5.31
C ARG A 70 28.67 -14.52 -4.63
N ARG A 71 29.37 -15.40 -5.34
CA ARG A 71 29.86 -16.68 -4.80
C ARG A 71 31.29 -16.51 -4.30
N HIS A 72 31.69 -17.35 -3.35
CA HIS A 72 33.01 -17.25 -2.71
C HIS A 72 34.17 -17.47 -3.69
N ASP A 73 33.93 -18.20 -4.78
CA ASP A 73 34.95 -18.53 -5.78
C ASP A 73 34.90 -17.63 -7.02
N ASP A 74 34.08 -16.57 -6.98
CA ASP A 74 33.89 -15.63 -8.09
C ASP A 74 34.65 -14.33 -7.82
N ASP A 75 35.84 -14.22 -8.43
CA ASP A 75 36.71 -13.05 -8.37
C ASP A 75 36.51 -12.09 -9.55
N GLU A 76 35.60 -12.39 -10.47
CA GLU A 76 35.37 -11.57 -11.66
C GLU A 76 34.69 -10.23 -11.27
N LEU A 77 35.10 -9.16 -11.95
CA LEU A 77 34.50 -7.84 -11.79
C LEU A 77 33.23 -7.75 -12.66
N PRO A 78 32.10 -7.27 -12.12
CA PRO A 78 30.88 -7.11 -12.91
C PRO A 78 31.06 -6.02 -13.98
N GLU A 79 30.29 -6.14 -15.07
CA GLU A 79 30.25 -5.13 -16.12
C GLU A 79 29.80 -3.76 -15.57
N GLN A 80 30.61 -2.73 -15.77
CA GLN A 80 30.33 -1.36 -15.29
C GLN A 80 29.35 -0.63 -16.21
N VAL A 81 28.07 -1.00 -16.12
CA VAL A 81 26.98 -0.29 -16.78
C VAL A 81 26.65 1.01 -16.02
N HIS A 82 26.70 2.14 -16.72
CA HIS A 82 26.50 3.46 -16.10
C HIS A 82 25.02 3.88 -15.99
N GLY A 83 24.11 3.15 -16.63
CA GLY A 83 22.68 3.43 -16.64
C GLY A 83 22.04 3.11 -17.98
N ASN A 84 20.72 3.27 -18.04
CA ASN A 84 19.97 3.10 -19.28
C ASN A 84 18.87 4.16 -19.31
N PHE A 85 19.13 5.25 -20.04
CA PHE A 85 18.23 6.39 -20.15
C PHE A 85 16.80 6.01 -20.54
N ARG A 86 16.63 5.00 -21.42
CA ARG A 86 15.29 4.54 -21.83
C ARG A 86 14.57 3.84 -20.69
N LEU A 87 15.30 3.01 -19.94
CA LEU A 87 14.79 2.32 -18.76
C LEU A 87 14.44 3.35 -17.66
N GLU A 88 15.28 4.37 -17.50
CA GLU A 88 15.07 5.49 -16.57
C GLU A 88 13.77 6.25 -16.82
N ILE A 89 13.51 6.59 -18.09
CA ILE A 89 12.25 7.22 -18.46
C ILE A 89 11.07 6.28 -18.23
N ALA A 90 11.19 5.02 -18.67
CA ALA A 90 10.11 4.05 -18.57
C ALA A 90 9.67 3.83 -17.12
N TRP A 91 10.62 3.60 -16.20
CA TRP A 91 10.29 3.36 -14.79
C TRP A 91 9.83 4.62 -14.06
N THR A 92 10.03 5.82 -14.61
CA THR A 92 9.57 7.05 -13.97
C THR A 92 8.16 7.39 -14.45
N LEU A 93 7.91 7.19 -15.74
CA LEU A 93 6.65 7.53 -16.38
C LEU A 93 5.53 6.55 -16.01
N ILE A 94 5.85 5.26 -15.85
CA ILE A 94 4.86 4.25 -15.43
C ILE A 94 4.28 4.56 -14.04
N PRO A 95 5.08 4.76 -12.96
CA PRO A 95 4.55 5.16 -11.66
C PRO A 95 3.82 6.51 -11.68
N ALA A 96 4.33 7.49 -12.43
CA ALA A 96 3.68 8.79 -12.56
C ALA A 96 2.27 8.67 -13.18
N ALA A 97 2.13 7.89 -14.25
CA ALA A 97 0.84 7.64 -14.90
C ALA A 97 -0.12 6.88 -13.97
N LEU A 98 0.37 5.88 -13.23
CA LEU A 98 -0.42 5.14 -12.25
C LEU A 98 -0.98 6.07 -11.16
N LEU A 99 -0.16 6.96 -10.62
CA LEU A 99 -0.61 7.96 -9.64
C LEU A 99 -1.61 8.96 -10.22
N ALA A 100 -1.43 9.39 -11.47
CA ALA A 100 -2.36 10.30 -12.13
C ALA A 100 -3.77 9.69 -12.26
N VAL A 101 -3.85 8.39 -12.62
CA VAL A 101 -5.12 7.68 -12.73
C VAL A 101 -5.80 7.52 -11.36
N ILE A 102 -5.06 7.10 -10.34
CA ILE A 102 -5.60 6.97 -8.97
C ILE A 102 -6.09 8.33 -8.46
N SER A 103 -5.30 9.38 -8.69
CA SER A 103 -5.67 10.75 -8.29
C SER A 103 -6.96 11.20 -8.98
N PHE A 104 -7.17 10.86 -10.24
CA PHE A 104 -8.39 11.23 -10.96
C PHE A 104 -9.63 10.63 -10.30
N PHE A 105 -9.65 9.31 -10.06
CA PHE A 105 -10.78 8.65 -9.42
C PHE A 105 -11.00 9.15 -7.98
N THR A 106 -9.92 9.37 -7.24
CA THR A 106 -9.99 9.91 -5.87
C THR A 106 -10.67 11.28 -5.82
N VAL A 107 -10.30 12.18 -6.74
CA VAL A 107 -10.89 13.53 -6.78
C VAL A 107 -12.36 13.47 -7.16
N VAL A 108 -12.76 12.64 -8.12
CA VAL A 108 -14.18 12.48 -8.50
C VAL A 108 -15.01 12.00 -7.32
N THR A 109 -14.59 10.93 -6.66
CA THR A 109 -15.29 10.40 -5.48
C THR A 109 -15.35 11.41 -4.34
N LEU A 110 -14.28 12.18 -4.12
CA LEU A 110 -14.27 13.24 -3.10
C LEU A 110 -15.34 14.30 -3.36
N LEU A 111 -15.50 14.72 -4.62
CA LEU A 111 -16.50 15.71 -5.00
C LEU A 111 -17.93 15.17 -4.79
N GLU A 112 -18.20 13.94 -5.21
CA GLU A 112 -19.51 13.28 -5.03
C GLU A 112 -19.92 13.14 -3.55
N LEU A 113 -18.96 12.79 -2.70
CA LEU A 113 -19.16 12.71 -1.26
C LEU A 113 -19.48 14.09 -0.67
N SER A 114 -18.75 15.13 -1.09
CA SER A 114 -18.96 16.49 -0.58
C SER A 114 -20.33 17.07 -0.94
N ASP A 115 -20.83 16.80 -2.15
CA ASP A 115 -22.17 17.21 -2.59
C ASP A 115 -23.27 16.48 -1.79
N THR A 116 -23.06 15.19 -1.52
CA THR A 116 -23.98 14.37 -0.72
C THR A 116 -24.09 14.93 0.71
N GLU A 117 -22.97 15.23 1.36
CA GLU A 117 -22.95 15.81 2.71
C GLU A 117 -23.63 17.19 2.78
N ALA A 118 -23.39 18.04 1.78
CA ALA A 118 -24.02 19.36 1.71
C ALA A 118 -25.55 19.25 1.61
N SER A 119 -26.06 18.32 0.78
CA SER A 119 -27.50 18.10 0.62
C SER A 119 -28.17 17.58 1.90
N VAL A 120 -27.52 16.65 2.61
CA VAL A 120 -28.02 16.09 3.88
C VAL A 120 -28.04 17.15 4.97
N ARG A 121 -26.99 17.98 5.03
CA ARG A 121 -26.89 19.08 6.00
C ARG A 121 -27.99 20.12 5.78
N GLU A 122 -28.21 20.53 4.54
CA GLU A 122 -29.29 21.48 4.19
C GLU A 122 -30.67 20.91 4.57
N ALA A 123 -30.93 19.63 4.31
CA ALA A 123 -32.17 18.97 4.70
C ALA A 123 -32.37 18.92 6.22
N ASN A 124 -31.30 18.73 6.99
CA ASN A 124 -31.35 18.69 8.45
C ASN A 124 -31.52 20.08 9.09
N ASP A 125 -31.05 21.14 8.43
CA ASP A 125 -31.23 22.53 8.89
C ASP A 125 -32.66 23.07 8.65
N LEU A 126 -33.48 22.37 7.85
CA LEU A 126 -34.87 22.73 7.50
C LEU A 126 -35.95 21.98 8.32
N GLY A 127 -35.55 20.99 9.15
CA GLY A 127 -36.43 20.21 10.03
C GLY A 127 -36.42 20.70 11.48
#